data_AF-A0A9D7QTF9-F1
#
_entry.id   AF-A0A9D7QTF9-F1
#
_cell.length_a   1.000
_cell.length_b   1.000
_cell.length_c   1.000
_cell.angle_alpha   90.00
_cell.angle_beta   90.00
_cell.angle_gamma   90.00
#
_symmetry.space_group_name_H-M   'P 1'
#
loop_
_entity.id
_entity.type
_entity.pdbx_description
1 polymer ?
#
loop_
_entity_poly.entity_id
_entity_poly.type
_entity_poly.pdbx_seq_one_letter_code
_entity_poly.pdbx_strand_id
1 'polypeptide(L)'
;MKNISFIILILIGSVINSFAQGNLTIPDQSQKAGVSQRIGLTDIEIHYSSPLVRARSIWGDVVPFGEVWRAGANENTTISFSTDVIVGNIQVPAGKYGLHMIPRKDKWTIILSKNASSWGSFFYNKEEDMVRFEVEPLTRDFQEWLSYRFTDPKPGAVNVTMNWEKIAISFPVSIKIQQTVVASMRNELRGVAGFTWQGPWQAADYCMTHNIYPEEAMQWIDQSLAVQENFHNLETKSLMLAKAGKQSESAEMHTKALAVANETQLNTHGYKMLGNGDLNGAVEIFKLNIKRNPNSWNVYDSYAEGLLMKGDKKGAISNYQIALSKAPEAQKNRITTLINNIKSDIK
;
A
#
# COMPACT_ATOMS: atom_id res chain seq x y z
N MET A 1 51.13 76.27 -6.45
CA MET A 1 52.09 75.17 -6.70
C MET A 1 51.65 74.01 -5.81
N LYS A 2 50.91 73.02 -6.35
CA LYS A 2 51.43 71.73 -6.86
C LYS A 2 52.26 71.02 -5.76
N ASN A 3 51.81 69.93 -5.15
CA ASN A 3 51.77 68.62 -5.81
C ASN A 3 50.72 67.64 -5.24
N ILE A 4 50.13 66.94 -6.20
CA ILE A 4 49.27 65.76 -6.11
C ILE A 4 50.14 64.53 -5.78
N SER A 5 49.63 63.58 -5.00
CA SER A 5 50.13 62.20 -5.05
C SER A 5 48.98 61.21 -5.03
N PHE A 6 48.96 60.44 -6.10
CA PHE A 6 48.00 59.45 -6.55
C PHE A 6 48.23 58.15 -5.75
N ILE A 7 47.18 57.59 -5.15
CA ILE A 7 47.22 56.21 -4.64
C ILE A 7 46.75 55.30 -5.78
N ILE A 8 47.71 54.61 -6.39
CA ILE A 8 47.47 53.54 -7.38
C ILE A 8 47.24 52.24 -6.60
N LEU A 9 46.01 51.73 -6.65
CA LEU A 9 45.65 50.42 -6.14
C LEU A 9 46.05 49.37 -7.18
N ILE A 10 47.17 48.66 -6.96
CA ILE A 10 47.61 47.54 -7.80
C ILE A 10 46.79 46.30 -7.41
N LEU A 11 45.83 45.93 -8.27
CA LEU A 11 45.08 44.69 -8.17
C LEU A 11 45.95 43.53 -8.67
N ILE A 12 46.55 42.77 -7.76
CA ILE A 12 47.29 41.54 -8.10
C ILE A 12 46.26 40.42 -8.32
N GLY A 13 45.93 40.15 -9.58
CA GLY A 13 45.15 38.98 -9.96
C GLY A 13 45.98 37.70 -9.83
N SER A 14 45.72 36.90 -8.80
CA SER A 14 46.28 35.57 -8.65
C SER A 14 45.52 34.59 -9.54
N VAL A 15 46.11 34.20 -10.68
CA VAL A 15 45.59 33.10 -11.50
C VAL A 15 46.00 31.78 -10.83
N ILE A 16 45.06 31.16 -10.13
CA ILE A 16 45.24 29.80 -9.60
C ILE A 16 44.95 28.83 -10.76
N ASN A 17 45.99 28.42 -11.49
CA ASN A 17 45.88 27.29 -12.42
C ASN A 17 45.76 26.00 -11.61
N SER A 18 44.54 25.50 -11.45
CA SER A 18 44.30 24.14 -10.96
C SER A 18 44.61 23.16 -12.10
N PHE A 19 45.77 22.52 -12.06
CA PHE A 19 46.02 21.33 -12.88
C PHE A 19 45.21 20.17 -12.28
N ALA A 20 43.99 19.97 -12.77
CA ALA A 20 43.31 18.69 -12.61
C ALA A 20 44.09 17.65 -13.45
N GLN A 21 44.79 16.73 -12.79
CA GLN A 21 45.33 15.55 -13.47
C GLN A 21 44.15 14.75 -14.03
N GLY A 22 44.00 14.77 -15.36
CA GLY A 22 43.01 13.98 -16.07
C GLY A 22 43.37 12.50 -16.06
N ASN A 23 43.07 11.83 -14.95
CA ASN A 23 43.01 10.37 -14.97
C ASN A 23 41.81 9.95 -15.85
N LEU A 24 42.04 9.02 -16.77
CA LEU A 24 40.97 8.45 -17.57
C LEU A 24 40.04 7.62 -16.67
N THR A 25 38.75 7.92 -16.68
CA THR A 25 37.73 7.07 -16.06
C THR A 25 37.57 5.81 -16.90
N ILE A 26 38.05 4.67 -16.41
CA ILE A 26 37.86 3.36 -17.04
C ILE A 26 36.73 2.59 -16.35
N PRO A 27 35.99 1.70 -17.05
CA PRO A 27 34.90 0.95 -16.44
C PRO A 27 35.38 0.03 -15.31
N ASP A 28 34.62 -0.01 -14.22
CA ASP A 28 34.84 -0.96 -13.14
C ASP A 28 34.67 -2.41 -13.64
N GLN A 29 35.55 -3.31 -13.18
CA GLN A 29 35.47 -4.73 -13.50
C GLN A 29 34.23 -5.40 -12.92
N SER A 30 33.68 -4.86 -11.83
CA SER A 30 32.40 -5.25 -11.25
C SER A 30 31.45 -4.06 -11.35
N GLN A 31 30.49 -4.15 -12.25
CA GLN A 31 29.56 -3.04 -12.52
C GLN A 31 28.54 -2.91 -11.39
N LYS A 32 28.14 -1.68 -11.08
CA LYS A 32 27.07 -1.39 -10.13
C LYS A 32 25.73 -1.81 -10.72
N ALA A 33 24.91 -2.45 -9.90
CA ALA A 33 23.57 -2.94 -10.24
C ALA A 33 22.62 -2.72 -9.06
N GLY A 34 21.33 -2.78 -9.32
CA GLY A 34 20.32 -2.74 -8.27
C GLY A 34 18.99 -3.31 -8.71
N VAL A 35 18.20 -3.70 -7.73
CA VAL A 35 16.83 -4.20 -7.90
C VAL A 35 15.92 -3.59 -6.84
N SER A 36 14.66 -3.35 -7.19
CA SER A 36 13.64 -2.86 -6.27
C SER A 36 12.35 -3.67 -6.39
N GLN A 37 11.59 -3.74 -5.28
CA GLN A 37 10.27 -4.36 -5.22
C GLN A 37 9.43 -3.66 -4.16
N ARG A 38 8.17 -3.39 -4.47
CA ARG A 38 7.18 -2.95 -3.49
C ARG A 38 6.32 -4.13 -3.02
N ILE A 39 6.15 -4.29 -1.71
CA ILE A 39 5.16 -5.18 -1.08
C ILE A 39 4.29 -4.36 -0.11
N GLY A 40 2.97 -4.46 -0.21
CA GLY A 40 2.06 -3.50 0.44
C GLY A 40 2.45 -2.04 0.13
N LEU A 41 2.79 -1.28 1.17
CA LEU A 41 3.30 0.10 1.06
C LEU A 41 4.82 0.21 1.29
N THR A 42 5.54 -0.90 1.28
CA THR A 42 6.98 -0.95 1.59
C THR A 42 7.79 -1.19 0.34
N ASP A 43 8.74 -0.30 0.10
CA ASP A 43 9.78 -0.45 -0.92
C ASP A 43 10.98 -1.15 -0.31
N ILE A 44 11.48 -2.15 -1.05
CA ILE A 44 12.70 -2.85 -0.76
C ILE A 44 13.65 -2.62 -1.92
N GLU A 45 14.84 -2.11 -1.65
CA GLU A 45 15.85 -1.84 -2.67
C GLU A 45 17.17 -2.51 -2.29
N ILE A 46 17.86 -3.07 -3.28
CA ILE A 46 19.19 -3.64 -3.11
C ILE A 46 20.13 -2.98 -4.12
N HIS A 47 21.24 -2.43 -3.64
CA HIS A 47 22.31 -1.91 -4.47
C HIS A 47 23.60 -2.68 -4.22
N TYR A 48 24.24 -3.15 -5.27
CA TYR A 48 25.41 -4.03 -5.20
C TYR A 48 26.33 -3.83 -6.40
N SER A 49 27.58 -4.25 -6.28
CA SER A 49 28.45 -4.46 -7.46
C SER A 49 28.42 -5.93 -7.85
N SER A 50 28.25 -6.22 -9.14
CA SER A 50 28.08 -7.57 -9.69
C SER A 50 29.43 -8.13 -10.17
N PRO A 51 30.15 -8.96 -9.38
CA PRO A 51 31.34 -9.64 -9.85
C PRO A 51 31.02 -10.81 -10.79
N LEU A 52 31.98 -11.08 -11.68
CA LEU A 52 32.01 -12.24 -12.57
C LEU A 52 32.66 -13.45 -11.90
N VAL A 53 32.25 -14.66 -12.30
CA VAL A 53 32.97 -15.89 -11.94
C VAL A 53 34.36 -15.90 -12.57
N ARG A 54 34.50 -15.76 -13.90
CA ARG A 54 35.78 -15.78 -14.65
C ARG A 54 36.60 -17.07 -14.52
N ALA A 55 35.96 -18.24 -14.58
CA ALA A 55 36.63 -19.54 -14.54
C ALA A 55 37.59 -19.77 -13.34
N ARG A 56 37.42 -19.01 -12.25
CA ARG A 56 38.14 -19.18 -10.97
C ARG A 56 37.22 -19.82 -9.94
N SER A 57 37.83 -20.41 -8.91
CA SER A 57 37.09 -20.93 -7.76
C SER A 57 36.52 -19.76 -6.96
N ILE A 58 35.20 -19.73 -6.76
CA ILE A 58 34.56 -18.65 -6.00
C ILE A 58 34.53 -18.98 -4.51
N TRP A 59 33.96 -20.12 -4.17
CA TRP A 59 33.73 -20.50 -2.78
C TRP A 59 34.95 -21.17 -2.17
N GLY A 60 35.44 -20.62 -1.06
CA GLY A 60 36.66 -21.07 -0.39
C GLY A 60 37.96 -20.45 -0.95
N ASP A 61 37.87 -19.62 -1.99
CA ASP A 61 39.02 -18.89 -2.57
C ASP A 61 38.70 -17.39 -2.65
N VAL A 62 38.04 -16.92 -3.70
CA VAL A 62 37.64 -15.50 -3.84
C VAL A 62 36.75 -15.04 -2.68
N VAL A 63 35.86 -15.93 -2.23
CA VAL A 63 35.03 -15.76 -1.04
C VAL A 63 35.41 -16.86 -0.05
N PRO A 64 36.27 -16.57 0.94
CA PRO A 64 36.68 -17.54 1.95
C PRO A 64 35.51 -18.03 2.79
N PHE A 65 35.48 -19.31 3.12
CA PHE A 65 34.49 -19.86 4.05
C PHE A 65 34.79 -19.42 5.49
N GLY A 66 33.73 -19.15 6.25
CA GLY A 66 33.82 -18.75 7.66
C GLY A 66 34.12 -17.27 7.90
N GLU A 67 34.45 -16.51 6.84
CA GLU A 67 34.75 -15.09 6.90
C GLU A 67 33.56 -14.22 6.50
N VAL A 68 33.52 -12.99 7.01
CA VAL A 68 32.47 -12.03 6.64
C VAL A 68 32.72 -11.50 5.24
N TRP A 69 31.72 -11.64 4.37
CA TRP A 69 31.74 -11.18 2.99
C TRP A 69 30.65 -10.13 2.75
N ARG A 70 30.99 -9.10 1.99
CA ARG A 70 30.13 -7.97 1.57
C ARG A 70 29.00 -8.33 0.59
N ALA A 71 28.81 -9.62 0.33
CA ALA A 71 27.79 -10.16 -0.57
C ALA A 71 27.81 -9.54 -1.99
N GLY A 72 28.99 -9.15 -2.47
CA GLY A 72 29.21 -8.42 -3.72
C GLY A 72 30.69 -8.04 -3.91
N ALA A 73 30.96 -7.01 -4.69
CA ALA A 73 32.29 -6.44 -4.92
C ALA A 73 32.37 -4.95 -4.55
N ASN A 74 33.60 -4.43 -4.41
CA ASN A 74 33.89 -3.03 -4.07
C ASN A 74 33.31 -2.61 -2.70
N GLU A 75 32.40 -1.63 -2.67
CA GLU A 75 31.64 -1.23 -1.48
C GLU A 75 30.72 -2.34 -0.98
N ASN A 76 30.24 -2.24 0.27
CA ASN A 76 29.29 -3.22 0.76
C ASN A 76 27.97 -3.19 -0.02
N THR A 77 27.40 -4.38 -0.25
CA THR A 77 26.04 -4.47 -0.77
C THR A 77 25.12 -3.80 0.25
N THR A 78 24.14 -3.03 -0.22
CA THR A 78 23.17 -2.38 0.66
C THR A 78 21.77 -2.86 0.37
N ILE A 79 20.96 -2.96 1.41
CA ILE A 79 19.52 -3.21 1.33
C ILE A 79 18.80 -2.13 2.14
N SER A 80 17.75 -1.54 1.57
CA SER A 80 16.93 -0.53 2.23
C SER A 80 15.46 -0.89 2.23
N PHE A 81 14.78 -0.46 3.29
CA PHE A 81 13.35 -0.63 3.52
C PHE A 81 12.72 0.73 3.81
N SER A 82 11.65 1.09 3.09
CA SER A 82 10.95 2.38 3.31
C SER A 82 10.01 2.37 4.53
N THR A 83 9.66 1.20 5.04
CA THR A 83 8.91 1.02 6.30
C THR A 83 9.52 -0.13 7.11
N ASP A 84 9.04 -0.32 8.34
CA ASP A 84 9.47 -1.43 9.19
C ASP A 84 9.10 -2.79 8.56
N VAL A 85 10.03 -3.73 8.59
CA VAL A 85 9.89 -5.08 8.02
C VAL A 85 10.25 -6.15 9.04
N ILE A 86 10.02 -7.41 8.65
CA ILE A 86 10.52 -8.59 9.34
C ILE A 86 11.43 -9.32 8.35
N VAL A 87 12.71 -9.47 8.71
CA VAL A 87 13.70 -10.22 7.90
C VAL A 87 14.01 -11.53 8.61
N GLY A 88 13.76 -12.65 7.94
CA GLY A 88 13.69 -13.94 8.65
C GLY A 88 12.55 -13.88 9.68
N ASN A 89 12.91 -13.88 10.96
CA ASN A 89 11.99 -13.74 12.09
C ASN A 89 12.30 -12.52 12.97
N ILE A 90 13.12 -11.58 12.49
CA ILE A 90 13.61 -10.43 13.26
C ILE A 90 12.97 -9.16 12.74
N GLN A 91 12.43 -8.33 13.64
CA GLN A 91 11.90 -7.01 13.29
C GLN A 91 13.04 -6.05 12.95
N VAL A 92 12.89 -5.33 11.84
CA VAL A 92 13.89 -4.41 11.31
C VAL A 92 13.20 -3.06 11.03
N PRO A 93 13.61 -1.98 11.70
CA PRO A 93 13.09 -0.65 11.42
C PRO A 93 13.38 -0.22 9.97
N ALA A 94 12.55 0.68 9.44
CA ALA A 94 12.82 1.37 8.18
C ALA A 94 14.23 1.97 8.18
N GLY A 95 14.94 1.86 7.07
CA GLY A 95 16.32 2.33 6.97
C GLY A 95 17.13 1.63 5.91
N LYS A 96 18.42 1.98 5.86
CA LYS A 96 19.41 1.40 4.94
C LYS A 96 20.46 0.63 5.72
N TYR A 97 20.74 -0.59 5.30
CA TYR A 97 21.62 -1.53 5.98
C TYR A 97 22.66 -2.10 5.03
N GLY A 98 23.86 -2.40 5.54
CA GLY A 98 24.86 -3.19 4.84
C GLY A 98 24.49 -4.67 4.87
N LEU A 99 24.38 -5.30 3.71
CA LEU A 99 24.14 -6.74 3.57
C LEU A 99 25.48 -7.47 3.54
N HIS A 100 25.70 -8.32 4.54
CA HIS A 100 26.85 -9.20 4.64
C HIS A 100 26.40 -10.65 4.76
N MET A 101 27.28 -11.57 4.37
CA MET A 101 27.07 -13.00 4.51
C MET A 101 28.33 -13.67 5.05
N ILE A 102 28.19 -14.72 5.86
CA ILE A 102 29.29 -15.61 6.22
C ILE A 102 29.01 -16.96 5.55
N PRO A 103 29.71 -17.29 4.46
CA PRO A 103 29.49 -18.54 3.75
C PRO A 103 30.12 -19.70 4.51
N ARG A 104 29.41 -20.82 4.58
CA ARG A 104 29.96 -22.14 4.94
C ARG A 104 29.43 -23.18 3.95
N LYS A 105 29.86 -24.43 4.09
CA LYS A 105 29.47 -25.51 3.17
C LYS A 105 27.99 -25.87 3.28
N ASP A 106 27.46 -25.82 4.50
CA ASP A 106 26.13 -26.29 4.89
C ASP A 106 25.19 -25.15 5.29
N LYS A 107 25.71 -24.14 5.99
CA LYS A 107 24.91 -23.02 6.47
C LYS A 107 25.58 -21.67 6.27
N TRP A 108 24.81 -20.72 5.77
CA TRP A 108 25.25 -19.36 5.59
C TRP A 108 24.62 -18.46 6.63
N THR A 109 25.40 -17.54 7.19
CA THR A 109 24.84 -16.50 8.05
C THR A 109 24.50 -15.28 7.21
N ILE A 110 23.24 -14.84 7.24
CA ILE A 110 22.80 -13.54 6.71
C ILE A 110 22.97 -12.49 7.80
N ILE A 111 23.52 -11.34 7.42
CA ILE A 111 23.75 -10.23 8.33
C ILE A 111 23.26 -8.92 7.68
N LEU A 112 22.45 -8.17 8.41
CA LEU A 112 22.19 -6.75 8.10
C LEU A 112 22.91 -5.90 9.14
N SER A 113 23.94 -5.16 8.72
CA SER A 113 24.67 -4.22 9.57
C SER A 113 24.07 -2.81 9.45
N LYS A 114 24.06 -2.06 10.55
CA LYS A 114 23.70 -0.63 10.57
C LYS A 114 24.68 0.25 9.78
N ASN A 115 25.87 -0.27 9.45
CA ASN A 115 26.86 0.40 8.62
C ASN A 115 26.67 0.05 7.13
N ALA A 116 26.20 1.02 6.34
CA ALA A 116 25.82 0.82 4.93
C ALA A 116 26.68 1.61 3.93
N SER A 117 27.86 2.07 4.34
CA SER A 117 28.74 2.94 3.52
C SER A 117 30.19 2.47 3.45
N SER A 118 30.52 1.35 4.10
CA SER A 118 31.90 0.87 4.20
C SER A 118 32.41 0.23 2.92
N TRP A 119 33.72 0.39 2.68
CA TRP A 119 34.41 -0.36 1.64
C TRP A 119 34.51 -1.83 2.04
N GLY A 120 33.83 -2.69 1.29
CA GLY A 120 33.75 -4.12 1.52
C GLY A 120 33.37 -4.54 2.94
N SER A 121 34.20 -5.37 3.58
CA SER A 121 33.93 -5.91 4.94
C SER A 121 35.06 -5.65 5.93
N PHE A 122 36.04 -4.80 5.57
CA PHE A 122 37.23 -4.54 6.40
C PHE A 122 36.90 -3.82 7.70
N PHE A 123 35.86 -2.98 7.68
CA PHE A 123 35.38 -2.23 8.84
C PHE A 123 34.10 -2.85 9.42
N TYR A 124 33.82 -4.11 9.10
CA TYR A 124 32.67 -4.80 9.68
C TYR A 124 32.83 -4.92 11.19
N ASN A 125 31.82 -4.50 11.94
CA ASN A 125 31.73 -4.66 13.39
C ASN A 125 30.45 -5.41 13.74
N LYS A 126 30.60 -6.54 14.45
CA LYS A 126 29.48 -7.39 14.86
C LYS A 126 28.48 -6.67 15.78
N GLU A 127 28.93 -5.68 16.57
CA GLU A 127 28.03 -4.89 17.43
C GLU A 127 27.10 -3.97 16.63
N GLU A 128 27.34 -3.81 15.33
CA GLU A 128 26.47 -3.08 14.41
C GLU A 128 25.43 -3.99 13.72
N ASP A 129 25.42 -5.31 13.99
CA ASP A 129 24.44 -6.25 13.45
C ASP A 129 23.02 -5.87 13.93
N MET A 130 22.15 -5.49 12.99
CA MET A 130 20.69 -5.37 13.21
C MET A 130 20.02 -6.75 13.11
N VAL A 131 20.50 -7.57 12.18
CA VAL A 131 19.96 -8.90 11.90
C VAL A 131 21.10 -9.88 11.74
N ARG A 132 20.96 -11.06 12.33
CA ARG A 132 21.88 -12.19 12.13
C ARG A 132 21.13 -13.51 12.25
N PHE A 133 21.05 -14.28 11.17
CA PHE A 133 20.42 -15.61 11.19
C PHE A 133 21.02 -16.54 10.13
N GLU A 134 20.75 -17.84 10.27
CA GLU A 134 21.25 -18.86 9.34
C GLU A 134 20.24 -19.18 8.24
N VAL A 135 20.74 -19.45 7.05
CA VAL A 135 19.99 -20.01 5.91
C VAL A 135 20.81 -21.11 5.23
N GLU A 136 20.12 -22.00 4.53
CA GLU A 136 20.77 -23.07 3.77
C GLU A 136 21.06 -22.61 2.34
N PRO A 137 22.27 -22.86 1.81
CA PRO A 137 22.56 -22.59 0.41
C PRO A 137 21.87 -23.59 -0.50
N LEU A 138 21.32 -23.08 -1.60
CA LEU A 138 20.68 -23.88 -2.62
C LEU A 138 21.62 -24.06 -3.81
N THR A 139 21.71 -25.28 -4.33
CA THR A 139 22.40 -25.53 -5.60
C THR A 139 21.52 -25.14 -6.78
N ARG A 140 22.11 -24.55 -7.81
CA ARG A 140 21.43 -24.12 -9.03
C ARG A 140 22.33 -24.18 -10.25
N ASP A 141 21.75 -23.92 -11.41
CA ASP A 141 22.49 -23.78 -12.67
C ASP A 141 23.51 -22.65 -12.60
N PHE A 142 24.60 -22.83 -13.34
CA PHE A 142 25.71 -21.90 -13.39
C PHE A 142 25.29 -20.50 -13.84
N GLN A 143 25.69 -19.48 -13.08
CA GLN A 143 25.47 -18.07 -13.38
C GLN A 143 26.77 -17.27 -13.26
N GLU A 144 27.19 -16.70 -14.38
CA GLU A 144 28.47 -15.98 -14.49
C GLU A 144 28.51 -14.69 -13.65
N TRP A 145 27.45 -13.89 -13.68
CA TRP A 145 27.36 -12.63 -12.93
C TRP A 145 26.60 -12.82 -11.62
N LEU A 146 27.08 -12.25 -10.52
CA LEU A 146 26.30 -12.19 -9.29
C LEU A 146 25.05 -11.34 -9.51
N SER A 147 23.87 -11.81 -9.11
CA SER A 147 22.65 -11.01 -9.16
C SER A 147 21.75 -11.20 -7.95
N TYR A 148 20.98 -10.17 -7.63
CA TYR A 148 19.90 -10.21 -6.66
C TYR A 148 18.55 -10.16 -7.38
N ARG A 149 17.56 -10.88 -6.86
CA ARG A 149 16.19 -10.86 -7.36
C ARG A 149 15.20 -11.03 -6.21
N PHE A 150 14.00 -10.51 -6.42
CA PHE A 150 12.86 -10.78 -5.57
C PHE A 150 12.07 -11.97 -6.14
N THR A 151 11.71 -12.92 -5.29
CA THR A 151 11.08 -14.20 -5.69
C THR A 151 9.92 -14.55 -4.77
N ASP A 152 8.94 -15.30 -5.28
CA ASP A 152 7.70 -15.67 -4.56
C ASP A 152 6.96 -14.47 -3.91
N PRO A 153 6.61 -13.42 -4.69
CA PRO A 153 5.92 -12.25 -4.13
C PRO A 153 4.51 -12.60 -3.66
N LYS A 154 4.19 -12.15 -2.45
CA LYS A 154 2.87 -12.24 -1.79
C LYS A 154 2.44 -10.83 -1.37
N PRO A 155 1.16 -10.60 -1.02
CA PRO A 155 0.67 -9.26 -0.67
C PRO A 155 1.48 -8.49 0.37
N GLY A 156 2.14 -9.18 1.31
CA GLY A 156 2.99 -8.59 2.34
C GLY A 156 4.28 -9.37 2.62
N ALA A 157 4.76 -10.15 1.65
CA ALA A 157 6.00 -10.90 1.81
C ALA A 157 6.69 -11.15 0.45
N VAL A 158 8.00 -11.32 0.48
CA VAL A 158 8.81 -11.69 -0.68
C VAL A 158 10.12 -12.33 -0.20
N ASN A 159 10.73 -13.16 -1.05
CA ASN A 159 12.07 -13.67 -0.79
C ASN A 159 13.12 -12.82 -1.52
N VAL A 160 14.16 -12.41 -0.81
CA VAL A 160 15.38 -11.83 -1.39
C VAL A 160 16.32 -12.98 -1.74
N THR A 161 16.67 -13.11 -3.02
CA THR A 161 17.50 -14.21 -3.51
C THR A 161 18.75 -13.69 -4.21
N MET A 162 19.92 -14.01 -3.65
CA MET A 162 21.23 -13.84 -4.27
C MET A 162 21.58 -15.08 -5.08
N ASN A 163 22.16 -14.84 -6.25
CA ASN A 163 22.43 -15.84 -7.26
C ASN A 163 23.85 -15.63 -7.81
N TRP A 164 24.76 -16.59 -7.65
CA TRP A 164 26.10 -16.51 -8.25
C TRP A 164 26.77 -17.88 -8.36
N GLU A 165 27.48 -18.12 -9.47
CA GLU A 165 28.04 -19.43 -9.78
C GLU A 165 26.92 -20.48 -9.73
N LYS A 166 27.01 -21.54 -8.92
CA LYS A 166 26.02 -22.60 -8.76
C LYS A 166 25.31 -22.51 -7.41
N ILE A 167 25.42 -21.39 -6.71
CA ILE A 167 24.78 -21.17 -5.40
C ILE A 167 23.69 -20.09 -5.50
N ALA A 168 22.55 -20.38 -4.87
CA ALA A 168 21.58 -19.38 -4.45
C ALA A 168 21.50 -19.30 -2.93
N ILE A 169 21.32 -18.09 -2.43
CA ILE A 169 20.99 -17.80 -1.04
C ILE A 169 19.67 -17.04 -1.03
N SER A 170 18.68 -17.55 -0.31
CA SER A 170 17.36 -16.94 -0.23
C SER A 170 16.94 -16.72 1.22
N PHE A 171 16.36 -15.55 1.52
CA PHE A 171 15.78 -15.27 2.82
C PHE A 171 14.48 -14.47 2.71
N PRO A 172 13.51 -14.70 3.61
CA PRO A 172 12.23 -14.03 3.55
C PRO A 172 12.29 -12.62 4.13
N VAL A 173 11.57 -11.70 3.51
CA VAL A 173 11.22 -10.39 4.03
C VAL A 173 9.70 -10.27 4.02
N SER A 174 9.11 -9.86 5.14
CA SER A 174 7.66 -9.69 5.27
C SER A 174 7.29 -8.44 6.04
N ILE A 175 6.04 -8.03 5.91
CA ILE A 175 5.47 -6.86 6.59
C ILE A 175 4.17 -7.23 7.30
N LYS A 176 3.85 -6.47 8.35
CA LYS A 176 2.53 -6.52 8.97
C LYS A 176 1.62 -5.53 8.23
N ILE A 177 1.02 -5.99 7.12
CA ILE A 177 0.25 -5.16 6.17
C ILE A 177 -0.65 -4.15 6.87
N GLN A 178 -1.53 -4.60 7.78
CA GLN A 178 -2.47 -3.69 8.45
C GLN A 178 -1.76 -2.62 9.28
N GLN A 179 -0.67 -2.97 9.97
CA GLN A 179 0.09 -2.03 10.79
C GLN A 179 0.81 -1.00 9.92
N THR A 180 1.41 -1.44 8.80
CA THR A 180 2.08 -0.57 7.83
C THR A 180 1.08 0.42 7.21
N VAL A 181 -0.10 -0.04 6.80
CA VAL A 181 -1.15 0.81 6.21
C VAL A 181 -1.64 1.85 7.22
N VAL A 182 -1.94 1.43 8.46
CA VAL A 182 -2.39 2.34 9.52
C VAL A 182 -1.31 3.36 9.91
N ALA A 183 -0.03 2.96 9.93
CA ALA A 183 1.07 3.90 10.13
C ALA A 183 1.16 4.95 9.00
N SER A 184 0.96 4.53 7.74
CA SER A 184 0.88 5.45 6.60
C SER A 184 -0.27 6.44 6.76
N MET A 185 -1.47 5.95 7.08
CA MET A 185 -2.65 6.79 7.32
C MET A 185 -2.40 7.83 8.41
N ARG A 186 -1.84 7.43 9.56
CA ARG A 186 -1.47 8.37 10.64
C ARG A 186 -0.56 9.48 10.14
N ASN A 187 0.41 9.16 9.29
CA ASN A 187 1.32 10.15 8.74
C ASN A 187 0.64 11.07 7.71
N GLU A 188 -0.14 10.51 6.79
CA GLU A 188 -0.86 11.24 5.75
C GLU A 188 -1.92 12.19 6.33
N LEU A 189 -2.60 11.79 7.41
CA LEU A 189 -3.56 12.62 8.13
C LEU A 189 -2.94 13.80 8.89
N ARG A 190 -1.61 13.92 8.94
CA ARG A 190 -0.94 15.14 9.41
C ARG A 190 -0.86 16.22 8.32
N GLY A 191 -1.19 15.87 7.07
CA GLY A 191 -1.22 16.77 5.93
C GLY A 191 -2.63 17.16 5.50
N VAL A 192 -2.77 17.59 4.24
CA VAL A 192 -4.04 18.07 3.65
C VAL A 192 -5.20 17.09 3.85
N ALA A 193 -4.93 15.78 3.75
CA ALA A 193 -5.94 14.74 3.94
C ALA A 193 -6.58 14.76 5.33
N GLY A 194 -5.87 15.19 6.37
CA GLY A 194 -6.43 15.30 7.73
C GLY A 194 -7.34 16.50 7.94
N PHE A 195 -7.31 17.49 7.04
CA PHE A 195 -8.15 18.69 7.10
C PHE A 195 -9.45 18.55 6.28
N THR A 196 -9.58 17.49 5.48
CA THR A 196 -10.82 17.15 4.78
C THR A 196 -11.54 16.03 5.51
N TRP A 197 -12.85 15.87 5.30
CA TRP A 197 -13.59 14.79 5.95
C TRP A 197 -13.20 13.41 5.38
N GLN A 198 -12.80 13.36 4.11
CA GLN A 198 -12.52 12.10 3.40
C GLN A 198 -11.36 11.33 4.03
N GLY A 199 -10.26 11.99 4.40
CA GLY A 199 -9.09 11.31 4.93
C GLY A 199 -9.38 10.54 6.22
N PRO A 200 -9.86 11.20 7.30
CA PRO A 200 -10.18 10.52 8.54
C PRO A 200 -11.31 9.49 8.36
N TRP A 201 -12.29 9.75 7.48
CA TRP A 201 -13.31 8.75 7.15
C TRP A 201 -12.71 7.49 6.51
N GLN A 202 -11.81 7.64 5.53
CA GLN A 202 -11.12 6.50 4.88
C GLN A 202 -10.31 5.68 5.90
N ALA A 203 -9.63 6.34 6.83
CA ALA A 203 -8.85 5.67 7.87
C ALA A 203 -9.75 4.89 8.85
N ALA A 204 -10.87 5.51 9.26
CA ALA A 204 -11.86 4.86 10.12
C ALA A 204 -12.53 3.65 9.42
N ASP A 205 -12.93 3.82 8.16
CA ASP A 205 -13.57 2.77 7.37
C ASP A 205 -12.63 1.58 7.12
N TYR A 206 -11.37 1.85 6.78
CA TYR A 206 -10.34 0.81 6.64
C TYR A 206 -10.18 0.00 7.92
N CYS A 207 -10.10 0.66 9.07
CA CYS A 207 -9.95 -0.01 10.35
C CYS A 207 -11.21 -0.81 10.74
N MET A 208 -12.39 -0.26 10.50
CA MET A 208 -13.66 -0.92 10.75
C MET A 208 -13.80 -2.21 9.93
N THR A 209 -13.51 -2.14 8.62
CA THR A 209 -13.65 -3.27 7.67
C THR A 209 -12.65 -4.39 7.93
N HIS A 210 -11.44 -4.06 8.41
CA HIS A 210 -10.41 -5.05 8.76
C HIS A 210 -10.49 -5.51 10.22
N ASN A 211 -11.41 -4.97 11.02
CA ASN A 211 -11.56 -5.27 12.45
C ASN A 211 -10.29 -4.96 13.29
N ILE A 212 -9.61 -3.86 12.98
CA ILE A 212 -8.37 -3.43 13.63
C ILE A 212 -8.54 -2.04 14.25
N TYR A 213 -7.75 -1.73 15.28
CA TYR A 213 -7.68 -0.40 15.91
C TYR A 213 -9.04 0.29 16.15
N PRO A 214 -10.02 -0.38 16.81
CA PRO A 214 -11.40 0.12 16.91
C PRO A 214 -11.51 1.48 17.62
N GLU A 215 -10.69 1.72 18.64
CA GLU A 215 -10.69 2.99 19.37
C GLU A 215 -10.18 4.16 18.51
N GLU A 216 -9.09 3.96 17.78
CA GLU A 216 -8.52 4.98 16.88
C GLU A 216 -9.44 5.22 15.68
N ALA A 217 -10.05 4.15 15.15
CA ALA A 217 -11.07 4.28 14.12
C ALA A 217 -12.23 5.17 14.60
N MET A 218 -12.68 5.00 15.85
CA MET A 218 -13.73 5.84 16.45
C MET A 218 -13.30 7.31 16.53
N GLN A 219 -12.04 7.58 16.86
CA GLN A 219 -11.48 8.94 16.87
C GLN A 219 -11.45 9.55 15.47
N TRP A 220 -11.03 8.79 14.45
CA TRP A 220 -10.98 9.29 13.07
C TRP A 220 -12.37 9.55 12.48
N ILE A 221 -13.37 8.74 12.79
CA ILE A 221 -14.73 9.03 12.32
C ILE A 221 -15.32 10.26 13.02
N ASP A 222 -15.00 10.48 14.30
CA ASP A 222 -15.39 11.69 15.02
C ASP A 222 -14.68 12.93 14.47
N GLN A 223 -13.40 12.81 14.13
CA GLN A 223 -12.66 13.86 13.41
C GLN A 223 -13.32 14.17 12.05
N SER A 224 -13.70 13.14 11.29
CA SER A 224 -14.36 13.32 10.00
C SER A 224 -15.71 14.03 10.13
N LEU A 225 -16.53 13.63 11.10
CA LEU A 225 -17.82 14.25 11.41
C LEU A 225 -17.69 15.72 11.82
N ALA A 226 -16.65 16.04 12.60
CA ALA A 226 -16.36 17.42 13.00
C ALA A 226 -16.01 18.32 11.80
N VAL A 227 -15.43 17.77 10.74
CA VAL A 227 -15.18 18.50 9.49
C VAL A 227 -16.47 18.64 8.68
N GLN A 228 -17.20 17.53 8.49
CA GLN A 228 -18.44 17.55 7.74
C GLN A 228 -19.39 16.44 8.20
N GLU A 229 -20.60 16.84 8.62
CA GLU A 229 -21.70 15.90 8.80
C GLU A 229 -22.28 15.54 7.43
N ASN A 230 -22.14 14.27 7.03
CA ASN A 230 -22.64 13.75 5.77
C ASN A 230 -23.04 12.27 5.91
N PHE A 231 -23.73 11.73 4.90
CA PHE A 231 -24.21 10.36 4.90
C PHE A 231 -23.12 9.32 5.21
N HIS A 232 -21.96 9.39 4.56
CA HIS A 232 -20.89 8.39 4.73
C HIS A 232 -20.36 8.41 6.16
N ASN A 233 -20.13 9.60 6.71
CA ASN A 233 -19.59 9.76 8.05
C ASN A 233 -20.55 9.25 9.11
N LEU A 234 -21.83 9.64 9.01
CA LEU A 234 -22.87 9.23 9.94
C LEU A 234 -23.15 7.73 9.86
N GLU A 235 -23.20 7.17 8.65
CA GLU A 235 -23.43 5.73 8.46
C GLU A 235 -22.24 4.90 8.97
N THR A 236 -21.01 5.29 8.66
CA THR A 236 -19.82 4.61 9.20
C THR A 236 -19.81 4.69 10.73
N LYS A 237 -20.09 5.85 11.34
CA LYS A 237 -20.21 5.97 12.81
C LYS A 237 -21.30 5.06 13.37
N SER A 238 -22.47 5.02 12.73
CA SER A 238 -23.57 4.14 13.10
C SER A 238 -23.14 2.67 13.14
N LEU A 239 -22.50 2.19 12.08
CA LEU A 239 -22.05 0.79 11.98
C LEU A 239 -21.00 0.45 13.05
N MET A 240 -20.08 1.39 13.32
CA MET A 240 -19.07 1.22 14.38
C MET A 240 -19.70 1.17 15.77
N LEU A 241 -20.71 2.01 16.05
CA LEU A 241 -21.46 2.01 17.30
C LEU A 241 -22.25 0.70 17.48
N ALA A 242 -22.90 0.20 16.42
CA ALA A 242 -23.60 -1.08 16.45
C ALA A 242 -22.65 -2.22 16.81
N LYS A 243 -21.46 -2.26 16.19
CA LYS A 243 -20.41 -3.25 16.46
C LYS A 243 -19.83 -3.15 17.87
N ALA A 244 -19.84 -1.94 18.45
CA ALA A 244 -19.48 -1.70 19.85
C ALA A 244 -20.62 -2.00 20.85
N GLY A 245 -21.77 -2.52 20.39
CA GLY A 245 -22.92 -2.84 21.23
C GLY A 245 -23.79 -1.64 21.62
N LYS A 246 -23.53 -0.45 21.07
CA LYS A 246 -24.20 0.80 21.39
C LYS A 246 -25.41 1.05 20.49
N GLN A 247 -26.43 0.21 20.61
CA GLN A 247 -27.57 0.17 19.67
C GLN A 247 -28.36 1.49 19.60
N SER A 248 -28.61 2.16 20.74
CA SER A 248 -29.34 3.43 20.74
C SER A 248 -28.56 4.54 20.03
N GLU A 249 -27.26 4.65 20.29
CA GLU A 249 -26.39 5.65 19.65
C GLU A 249 -26.26 5.36 18.14
N SER A 250 -26.14 4.08 17.76
CA SER A 250 -26.13 3.65 16.37
C SER A 250 -27.41 4.05 15.64
N ALA A 251 -28.58 3.77 16.21
CA ALA A 251 -29.87 4.12 15.63
C ALA A 251 -30.02 5.64 15.43
N GLU A 252 -29.51 6.44 16.37
CA GLU A 252 -29.48 7.90 16.23
C GLU A 252 -28.63 8.33 15.03
N MET A 253 -27.40 7.84 14.91
CA MET A 253 -26.51 8.18 13.80
C MET A 253 -27.07 7.71 12.46
N HIS A 254 -27.64 6.50 12.41
CA HIS A 254 -28.28 5.96 11.22
C HIS A 254 -29.46 6.84 10.78
N THR A 255 -30.30 7.28 11.71
CA THR A 255 -31.42 8.18 11.42
C THR A 255 -30.94 9.50 10.83
N LYS A 256 -29.87 10.08 11.40
CA LYS A 256 -29.23 11.28 10.84
C LYS A 256 -28.67 11.02 9.44
N ALA A 257 -28.02 9.88 9.22
CA ALA A 257 -27.48 9.50 7.91
C ALA A 257 -28.60 9.49 6.87
N LEU A 258 -29.69 8.78 7.14
CA LEU A 258 -30.86 8.73 6.25
C LEU A 258 -31.49 10.11 6.05
N ALA A 259 -31.46 11.02 7.02
CA ALA A 259 -31.98 12.38 6.87
C ALA A 259 -31.23 13.18 5.79
N VAL A 260 -29.91 13.02 5.70
CA VAL A 260 -29.05 13.76 4.75
C VAL A 260 -28.72 13.00 3.46
N ALA A 261 -29.15 11.74 3.35
CA ALA A 261 -28.88 10.89 2.18
C ALA A 261 -29.53 11.44 0.90
N ASN A 262 -28.75 11.45 -0.18
CA ASN A 262 -29.24 11.75 -1.54
C ASN A 262 -29.88 10.52 -2.22
N GLU A 263 -30.43 10.71 -3.43
CA GLU A 263 -31.09 9.64 -4.19
C GLU A 263 -30.21 8.39 -4.33
N THR A 264 -28.97 8.56 -4.79
CA THR A 264 -28.03 7.46 -5.03
C THR A 264 -27.65 6.73 -3.75
N GLN A 265 -27.46 7.47 -2.66
CA GLN A 265 -27.11 6.92 -1.34
C GLN A 265 -28.25 6.10 -0.77
N LEU A 266 -29.48 6.62 -0.80
CA LEU A 266 -30.68 5.88 -0.41
C LEU A 266 -30.84 4.62 -1.27
N ASN A 267 -30.62 4.73 -2.59
CA ASN A 267 -30.74 3.58 -3.48
C ASN A 267 -29.72 2.48 -3.15
N THR A 268 -28.45 2.87 -3.01
CA THR A 268 -27.36 1.96 -2.67
C THR A 268 -27.61 1.30 -1.31
N HIS A 269 -28.09 2.05 -0.33
CA HIS A 269 -28.44 1.53 0.98
C HIS A 269 -29.59 0.51 0.90
N GLY A 270 -30.66 0.82 0.16
CA GLY A 270 -31.75 -0.13 -0.07
C GLY A 270 -31.30 -1.45 -0.72
N TYR A 271 -30.43 -1.39 -1.73
CA TYR A 271 -29.87 -2.60 -2.34
C TYR A 271 -28.94 -3.39 -1.41
N LYS A 272 -28.17 -2.72 -0.56
CA LYS A 272 -27.36 -3.40 0.48
C LYS A 272 -28.28 -4.18 1.43
N MET A 273 -29.42 -3.62 1.81
CA MET A 273 -30.41 -4.30 2.65
C MET A 273 -31.03 -5.51 1.93
N LEU A 274 -31.37 -5.39 0.65
CA LEU A 274 -31.83 -6.53 -0.17
C LEU A 274 -30.79 -7.66 -0.20
N GLY A 275 -29.52 -7.33 -0.45
CA GLY A 275 -28.42 -8.31 -0.47
C GLY A 275 -28.21 -9.00 0.88
N ASN A 276 -28.52 -8.32 1.98
CA ASN A 276 -28.47 -8.87 3.33
C ASN A 276 -29.75 -9.62 3.74
N GLY A 277 -30.76 -9.69 2.86
CA GLY A 277 -32.05 -10.35 3.11
C GLY A 277 -33.08 -9.51 3.87
N ASP A 278 -32.79 -8.25 4.20
CA ASP A 278 -33.76 -7.34 4.83
C ASP A 278 -34.67 -6.69 3.77
N LEU A 279 -35.60 -7.47 3.27
CA LEU A 279 -36.55 -7.04 2.24
C LEU A 279 -37.50 -5.93 2.73
N ASN A 280 -37.87 -5.96 4.02
CA ASN A 280 -38.80 -4.98 4.58
C ASN A 280 -38.13 -3.61 4.73
N GLY A 281 -36.94 -3.58 5.31
CA GLY A 281 -36.19 -2.34 5.46
C GLY A 281 -35.79 -1.76 4.11
N ALA A 282 -35.36 -2.58 3.15
CA ALA A 282 -35.07 -2.12 1.78
C ALA A 282 -36.26 -1.39 1.13
N VAL A 283 -37.45 -1.98 1.21
CA VAL A 283 -38.69 -1.41 0.64
C VAL A 283 -39.04 -0.08 1.29
N GLU A 284 -38.87 0.06 2.61
CA GLU A 284 -39.09 1.35 3.29
C GLU A 284 -38.07 2.42 2.86
N ILE A 285 -36.80 2.05 2.63
CA ILE A 285 -35.78 2.96 2.12
C ILE A 285 -36.08 3.40 0.68
N PHE A 286 -36.48 2.48 -0.20
CA PHE A 286 -36.88 2.85 -1.56
C PHE A 286 -38.13 3.73 -1.57
N LYS A 287 -39.10 3.47 -0.67
CA LYS A 287 -40.28 4.33 -0.50
C LYS A 287 -39.92 5.72 -0.01
N LEU A 288 -38.97 5.83 0.93
CA LEU A 288 -38.39 7.11 1.34
C LEU A 288 -37.74 7.83 0.15
N ASN A 289 -37.04 7.09 -0.71
CA ASN A 289 -36.39 7.63 -1.90
C ASN A 289 -37.41 8.18 -2.91
N ILE A 290 -38.51 7.45 -3.16
CA ILE A 290 -39.66 7.95 -3.95
C ILE A 290 -40.20 9.26 -3.37
N LYS A 291 -40.42 9.31 -2.05
CA LYS A 291 -40.96 10.50 -1.38
C LYS A 291 -40.07 11.73 -1.61
N ARG A 292 -38.75 11.57 -1.65
CA ARG A 292 -37.79 12.66 -1.84
C ARG A 292 -37.52 12.99 -3.30
N ASN A 293 -37.60 12.01 -4.19
CA ASN A 293 -37.22 12.13 -5.59
C ASN A 293 -38.32 11.64 -6.55
N PRO A 294 -39.58 12.12 -6.45
CA PRO A 294 -40.75 11.56 -7.16
C PRO A 294 -40.70 11.74 -8.69
N ASN A 295 -39.74 12.52 -9.19
CA ASN A 295 -39.54 12.71 -10.63
C ASN A 295 -38.49 11.78 -11.22
N SER A 296 -37.68 11.12 -10.40
CA SER A 296 -36.71 10.14 -10.87
C SER A 296 -37.44 8.85 -11.25
N TRP A 297 -37.12 8.28 -12.41
CA TRP A 297 -37.63 6.97 -12.82
C TRP A 297 -36.99 5.85 -12.01
N ASN A 298 -35.72 6.03 -11.64
CA ASN A 298 -34.87 5.05 -10.97
C ASN A 298 -35.43 4.66 -9.60
N VAL A 299 -35.97 5.61 -8.83
CA VAL A 299 -36.54 5.32 -7.51
C VAL A 299 -37.79 4.42 -7.57
N TYR A 300 -38.58 4.51 -8.63
CA TYR A 300 -39.73 3.61 -8.84
C TYR A 300 -39.29 2.24 -9.34
N ASP A 301 -38.23 2.19 -10.16
CA ASP A 301 -37.63 0.95 -10.65
C ASP A 301 -37.08 0.12 -9.48
N SER A 302 -36.27 0.73 -8.61
CA SER A 302 -35.71 0.05 -7.43
C SER A 302 -36.78 -0.34 -6.40
N TYR A 303 -37.80 0.49 -6.18
CA TYR A 303 -38.93 0.10 -5.33
C TYR A 303 -39.73 -1.08 -5.91
N ALA A 304 -39.95 -1.11 -7.23
CA ALA A 304 -40.60 -2.21 -7.91
C ALA A 304 -39.82 -3.54 -7.76
N GLU A 305 -38.48 -3.49 -7.86
CA GLU A 305 -37.61 -4.63 -7.60
C GLU A 305 -37.77 -5.14 -6.15
N GLY A 306 -37.73 -4.24 -5.17
CA GLY A 306 -37.94 -4.60 -3.76
C GLY A 306 -39.31 -5.25 -3.51
N LEU A 307 -40.38 -4.72 -4.11
CA LEU A 307 -41.72 -5.30 -4.03
C LEU A 307 -41.79 -6.68 -4.68
N LEU A 308 -41.14 -6.86 -5.85
CA LEU A 308 -41.09 -8.14 -6.54
C LEU A 308 -40.38 -9.20 -5.70
N MET A 309 -39.25 -8.86 -5.07
CA MET A 309 -38.54 -9.77 -4.17
C MET A 309 -39.36 -10.16 -2.93
N LYS A 310 -40.27 -9.29 -2.47
CA LYS A 310 -41.26 -9.61 -1.43
C LYS A 310 -42.45 -10.44 -1.93
N GLY A 311 -42.52 -10.73 -3.22
CA GLY A 311 -43.63 -11.44 -3.84
C GLY A 311 -44.84 -10.55 -4.20
N ASP A 312 -44.77 -9.23 -3.98
CA ASP A 312 -45.81 -8.29 -4.42
C ASP A 312 -45.67 -7.97 -5.90
N LYS A 313 -46.03 -8.96 -6.74
CA LYS A 313 -45.97 -8.84 -8.19
C LYS A 313 -46.85 -7.71 -8.73
N LYS A 314 -48.01 -7.45 -8.10
CA LYS A 314 -48.95 -6.40 -8.54
C LYS A 314 -48.37 -5.01 -8.26
N GLY A 315 -47.86 -4.79 -7.05
CA GLY A 315 -47.18 -3.56 -6.68
C GLY A 315 -45.93 -3.31 -7.51
N ALA A 316 -45.15 -4.35 -7.81
CA ALA A 316 -43.99 -4.26 -8.70
C ALA A 316 -44.38 -3.80 -10.11
N ILE A 317 -45.37 -4.44 -10.75
CA ILE A 317 -45.85 -4.04 -12.08
C ILE A 317 -46.30 -2.57 -12.08
N SER A 318 -47.07 -2.16 -11.06
CA SER A 318 -47.57 -0.78 -10.97
C SER A 318 -46.42 0.24 -10.91
N ASN A 319 -45.38 -0.04 -10.13
CA ASN A 319 -44.23 0.88 -10.00
C ASN A 319 -43.31 0.84 -11.22
N TYR A 320 -43.10 -0.33 -11.85
CA TYR A 320 -42.39 -0.38 -13.13
C TYR A 320 -43.10 0.40 -14.24
N GLN A 321 -44.44 0.44 -14.25
CA GLN A 321 -45.18 1.28 -15.20
C GLN A 321 -44.93 2.77 -14.96
N ILE A 322 -44.83 3.20 -13.70
CA ILE A 322 -44.47 4.58 -13.36
C ILE A 322 -43.03 4.86 -13.81
N ALA A 323 -42.08 3.96 -13.50
CA ALA A 323 -40.69 4.05 -13.94
C ALA A 323 -40.61 4.17 -15.46
N LEU A 324 -41.30 3.31 -16.21
CA LEU A 324 -41.32 3.29 -17.67
C LEU A 324 -41.78 4.63 -18.28
N SER A 325 -42.76 5.29 -17.68
CA SER A 325 -43.27 6.58 -18.18
C SER A 325 -42.28 7.73 -18.00
N LYS A 326 -41.33 7.59 -17.08
CA LYS A 326 -40.30 8.60 -16.74
C LYS A 326 -38.91 8.24 -17.28
N ALA A 327 -38.68 6.99 -17.68
CA ALA A 327 -37.37 6.46 -18.01
C ALA A 327 -36.81 7.02 -19.32
N PRO A 328 -35.48 7.19 -19.43
CA PRO A 328 -34.82 7.49 -20.69
C PRO A 328 -35.02 6.33 -21.67
N GLU A 329 -35.00 6.63 -22.97
CA GLU A 329 -35.32 5.65 -24.02
C GLU A 329 -34.49 4.36 -23.93
N ALA A 330 -33.20 4.49 -23.57
CA ALA A 330 -32.29 3.37 -23.37
C ALA A 330 -32.76 2.34 -22.31
N GLN A 331 -33.62 2.74 -21.37
CA GLN A 331 -34.07 1.88 -20.27
C GLN A 331 -35.47 1.30 -20.50
N LYS A 332 -36.25 1.86 -21.43
CA LYS A 332 -37.66 1.46 -21.63
C LYS A 332 -37.82 -0.01 -22.05
N ASN A 333 -36.93 -0.51 -22.91
CA ASN A 333 -36.97 -1.90 -23.36
C ASN A 333 -36.74 -2.88 -22.20
N ARG A 334 -35.79 -2.58 -21.31
CA ARG A 334 -35.51 -3.38 -20.11
C ARG A 334 -36.75 -3.43 -19.20
N ILE A 335 -37.30 -2.28 -18.86
CA ILE A 335 -38.46 -2.18 -17.95
C ILE A 335 -39.69 -2.86 -18.56
N THR A 336 -39.94 -2.69 -19.86
CA THR A 336 -41.05 -3.36 -20.56
C THR A 336 -40.94 -4.88 -20.49
N THR A 337 -39.72 -5.41 -20.67
CA THR A 337 -39.44 -6.84 -20.57
C THR A 337 -39.73 -7.36 -19.17
N LEU A 338 -39.27 -6.65 -18.12
CA LEU A 338 -39.54 -7.00 -16.73
C LEU A 338 -41.04 -7.07 -16.45
N ILE A 339 -41.81 -6.07 -16.88
CA ILE A 339 -43.28 -6.06 -16.71
C ILE A 339 -43.92 -7.28 -17.38
N ASN A 340 -43.51 -7.62 -18.60
CA ASN A 340 -44.09 -8.74 -19.34
C ASN A 340 -43.77 -10.09 -18.70
N ASN A 341 -42.55 -10.28 -18.21
CA ASN A 341 -42.13 -11.49 -17.50
C ASN A 341 -42.94 -11.68 -16.20
N ILE A 342 -43.12 -10.61 -15.42
CA ILE A 342 -43.93 -10.71 -14.18
C ILE A 342 -45.39 -11.05 -14.52
N LYS A 343 -45.94 -10.50 -15.61
CA LYS A 343 -47.31 -10.79 -16.06
C LYS A 343 -47.48 -12.23 -16.54
N SER A 344 -46.49 -12.82 -17.20
CA SER A 344 -46.57 -14.23 -17.60
C SER A 344 -46.58 -15.14 -16.38
N ASP A 345 -45.87 -14.78 -15.30
CA ASP A 345 -45.80 -15.60 -14.08
C ASP A 345 -47.03 -15.49 -13.16
N ILE A 346 -48.04 -14.70 -13.55
CA ILE A 346 -49.32 -14.55 -12.82
C ILE A 346 -50.46 -15.30 -13.54
N LYS A 347 -50.27 -15.62 -14.83
CA LYS A 347 -51.20 -16.45 -15.61
C LYS A 347 -50.94 -17.92 -15.32
#